data_AF-A0AAJ1ZIE3-F1
#
_entry.id   AF-A0AAJ1ZIE3-F1
#
_cell.length_a   1.000
_cell.length_b   1.000
_cell.length_c   1.000
_cell.angle_alpha   90.00
_cell.angle_beta   90.00
_cell.angle_gamma   90.00
#
_symmetry.space_group_name_H-M   'P 1'
#
loop_
_entity.id
_entity.type
_entity.pdbx_description
1 polymer ?
#
loop_
_entity_poly.entity_id
_entity_poly.type
_entity_poly.pdbx_seq_one_letter_code
_entity_poly.pdbx_strand_id
1 'polypeptide(L)'
;MSLFRKKNIEHMLAGAESAGLKKTLGALDLTFLGIGAIIGTGIFVLTGTGAVQAGPALMVAFVVAAIACCFAALAYAEFSSTIPVAGSIYTYSYATLGELAAWIIGWDLMLEYGLASSAVSVGWSGYLQSLLSGFGISLPTALTAAPGALPGHETFFNLPAFLVMMAITALLAVGVKESTRVNNLMVAIKVTVVLLVIGVGVFHVKPANWHPFMPNGWSGVFGAAAVMFFAFIGFDSVSSAAEEVKNPKRDLPIGIIASLVVCAVLYVAVAAVVTGIVPSAQFASVSHPVSYALQVAGQNWVAGFIDLGAVLGMLTVILVMSYGQTRVIFAMSRDGLLPARLSKVHPRFATPYFTTWLVGIFFGLIGALVPLNVLAELINIGTLAAFSMVSIAVLILRRTHPELPRAFRCPGVPVVPVLAVASCLFLMANLQAMTWIAFVVWLVIGLAIYFCYARRNSKLGRGMQ
;
A
#
# COMPACT_ATOMS: atom_id res chain seq x y z
N MET A 1 18.82 -24.21 18.97
CA MET A 1 17.88 -23.07 18.83
C MET A 1 16.89 -23.35 17.70
N SER A 2 15.60 -23.53 18.03
CA SER A 2 14.51 -23.79 17.07
C SER A 2 14.31 -22.62 16.10
N LEU A 3 13.96 -22.92 14.83
CA LEU A 3 13.68 -21.91 13.78
C LEU A 3 12.25 -21.33 13.87
N PHE A 4 11.35 -22.04 14.54
CA PHE A 4 9.92 -21.71 14.63
C PHE A 4 9.52 -21.26 16.05
N ARG A 5 10.40 -20.51 16.72
CA ARG A 5 10.11 -19.91 18.04
C ARG A 5 8.93 -18.94 17.89
N LYS A 6 7.89 -19.08 18.72
CA LYS A 6 6.69 -18.24 18.68
C LYS A 6 6.69 -17.27 19.84
N LYS A 7 6.18 -16.06 19.62
CA LYS A 7 5.89 -15.12 20.72
C LYS A 7 4.63 -15.55 21.44
N ASN A 8 4.60 -15.38 22.76
CA ASN A 8 3.43 -15.67 23.57
C ASN A 8 2.34 -14.60 23.34
N ILE A 9 1.14 -15.05 22.93
CA ILE A 9 -0.01 -14.20 22.63
C ILE A 9 -0.47 -13.42 23.87
N GLU A 10 -0.50 -14.04 25.04
CA GLU A 10 -0.94 -13.40 26.29
C GLU A 10 -0.02 -12.24 26.67
N HIS A 11 1.30 -12.43 26.54
CA HIS A 11 2.28 -11.36 26.80
C HIS A 11 2.13 -10.20 25.82
N MET A 12 1.80 -10.50 24.56
CA MET A 12 1.53 -9.47 23.54
C MET A 12 0.26 -8.67 23.86
N LEU A 13 -0.82 -9.34 24.30
CA LEU A 13 -2.06 -8.68 24.70
C LEU A 13 -1.86 -7.81 25.95
N ALA A 14 -1.16 -8.32 26.96
CA ALA A 14 -0.83 -7.56 28.16
C ALA A 14 0.03 -6.31 27.84
N GLY A 15 1.01 -6.46 26.95
CA GLY A 15 1.83 -5.34 26.46
C GLY A 15 1.00 -4.26 25.77
N ALA A 16 0.04 -4.65 24.92
CA ALA A 16 -0.85 -3.72 24.22
C ALA A 16 -1.76 -2.95 25.19
N GLU A 17 -2.29 -3.60 26.24
CA GLU A 17 -3.10 -2.93 27.26
C GLU A 17 -2.28 -1.92 28.09
N SER A 18 -1.01 -2.23 28.34
CA SER A 18 -0.10 -1.37 29.10
C SER A 18 0.44 -0.16 28.33
N ALA A 19 0.16 -0.03 27.02
CA ALA A 19 0.73 0.99 26.15
C ALA A 19 0.32 2.44 26.51
N GLY A 20 -0.71 2.63 27.34
CA GLY A 20 -1.12 3.95 27.83
C GLY A 20 -1.75 4.87 26.77
N LEU A 21 -2.09 4.34 25.59
CA LEU A 21 -2.72 5.10 24.50
C LEU A 21 -4.21 5.34 24.77
N LYS A 22 -4.69 6.53 24.39
CA LYS A 22 -6.11 6.89 24.56
C LYS A 22 -6.96 6.23 23.48
N LYS A 23 -7.91 5.39 23.88
CA LYS A 23 -8.83 4.71 22.96
C LYS A 23 -9.93 5.64 22.45
N THR A 24 -9.71 6.31 21.33
CA THR A 24 -10.67 7.28 20.77
C THR A 24 -11.36 6.81 19.49
N LEU A 25 -10.75 5.88 18.74
CA LEU A 25 -11.20 5.49 17.41
C LEU A 25 -12.34 4.49 17.45
N GLY A 26 -13.33 4.67 16.56
CA GLY A 26 -14.40 3.69 16.29
C GLY A 26 -14.33 3.15 14.85
N ALA A 27 -15.33 2.34 14.48
CA ALA A 27 -15.40 1.72 13.16
C ALA A 27 -15.35 2.71 11.99
N LEU A 28 -16.04 3.85 12.10
CA LEU A 28 -16.03 4.88 11.05
C LEU A 28 -14.64 5.50 10.89
N ASP A 29 -13.97 5.87 11.99
CA ASP A 29 -12.61 6.44 11.94
C ASP A 29 -11.63 5.46 11.27
N LEU A 30 -11.78 4.16 11.56
CA LEU A 30 -10.98 3.10 10.94
C LEU A 30 -11.29 2.92 9.45
N THR A 31 -12.56 3.06 9.04
CA THR A 31 -12.93 3.07 7.61
C THR A 31 -12.28 4.26 6.90
N PHE A 32 -12.32 5.47 7.49
CA PHE A 32 -11.65 6.64 6.93
C PHE A 32 -10.13 6.45 6.86
N LEU A 33 -9.51 5.87 7.90
CA LEU A 33 -8.09 5.54 7.91
C LEU A 33 -7.74 4.57 6.78
N GLY A 34 -8.52 3.50 6.60
CA GLY A 34 -8.34 2.55 5.50
C GLY A 34 -8.49 3.20 4.13
N ILE A 35 -9.55 3.99 3.90
CA ILE A 35 -9.76 4.72 2.64
C ILE A 35 -8.59 5.68 2.38
N GLY A 36 -8.10 6.35 3.43
CA GLY A 36 -6.96 7.26 3.36
C GLY A 36 -5.67 6.58 2.90
N ALA A 37 -5.43 5.35 3.33
CA ALA A 37 -4.28 4.56 2.92
C ALA A 37 -4.42 3.95 1.52
N ILE A 38 -5.64 3.55 1.14
CA ILE A 38 -5.95 2.88 -0.13
C ILE A 38 -5.99 3.88 -1.29
N ILE A 39 -6.68 5.02 -1.14
CA ILE A 39 -6.83 6.02 -2.22
C ILE A 39 -5.53 6.82 -2.39
N GLY A 40 -4.83 6.54 -3.48
CA GLY A 40 -3.59 7.22 -3.87
C GLY A 40 -3.20 6.95 -5.33
N THR A 41 -1.90 6.77 -5.57
CA THR A 41 -1.31 6.63 -6.92
C THR A 41 -1.92 5.51 -7.76
N GLY A 42 -2.43 4.44 -7.15
CA GLY A 42 -3.05 3.35 -7.90
C GLY A 42 -4.25 3.82 -8.74
N ILE A 43 -5.22 4.48 -8.12
CA ILE A 43 -6.39 4.98 -8.87
C ILE A 43 -6.09 6.24 -9.67
N PHE A 44 -5.21 7.10 -9.19
CA PHE A 44 -4.95 8.38 -9.86
C PHE A 44 -3.99 8.25 -11.04
N VAL A 45 -3.02 7.34 -11.01
CA VAL A 45 -1.97 7.25 -12.05
C VAL A 45 -1.99 5.90 -12.75
N LEU A 46 -2.01 4.78 -12.01
CA LEU A 46 -1.97 3.46 -12.63
C LEU A 46 -3.25 3.13 -13.43
N THR A 47 -4.36 3.83 -13.21
CA THR A 47 -5.55 3.74 -14.08
C THR A 47 -5.20 4.00 -15.55
N GLY A 48 -4.29 4.93 -15.85
CA GLY A 48 -3.85 5.19 -17.22
C GLY A 48 -3.07 4.03 -17.81
N THR A 49 -2.10 3.49 -17.06
CA THR A 49 -1.31 2.33 -17.51
C THR A 49 -2.16 1.08 -17.65
N GLY A 50 -3.07 0.84 -16.71
CA GLY A 50 -4.06 -0.24 -16.76
C GLY A 50 -5.03 -0.07 -17.93
N ALA A 51 -5.44 1.15 -18.27
CA ALA A 51 -6.29 1.42 -19.43
C ALA A 51 -5.56 1.08 -20.73
N VAL A 52 -4.29 1.43 -20.88
CA VAL A 52 -3.49 1.03 -22.06
C VAL A 52 -3.38 -0.49 -22.18
N GLN A 53 -3.25 -1.20 -21.06
CA GLN A 53 -3.07 -2.65 -21.04
C GLN A 53 -4.37 -3.44 -21.22
N ALA A 54 -5.48 -3.06 -20.58
CA ALA A 54 -6.74 -3.80 -20.62
C ALA A 54 -7.81 -3.15 -21.51
N GLY A 55 -7.61 -1.91 -21.94
CA GLY A 55 -8.65 -1.11 -22.57
C GLY A 55 -9.77 -0.76 -21.57
N PRO A 56 -11.01 -0.62 -22.06
CA PRO A 56 -12.21 -0.49 -21.23
C PRO A 56 -12.39 -1.63 -20.21
N ALA A 57 -11.90 -2.83 -20.52
CA ALA A 57 -11.92 -3.97 -19.61
C ALA A 57 -11.06 -3.77 -18.33
N LEU A 58 -10.40 -2.62 -18.18
CA LEU A 58 -9.85 -2.16 -16.89
C LEU A 58 -10.88 -2.24 -15.74
N MET A 59 -12.17 -2.00 -16.02
CA MET A 59 -13.25 -2.19 -15.04
C MET A 59 -13.26 -3.61 -14.48
N VAL A 60 -13.11 -4.61 -15.36
CA VAL A 60 -13.05 -6.03 -14.98
C VAL A 60 -11.75 -6.32 -14.24
N ALA A 61 -10.63 -5.74 -14.66
CA ALA A 61 -9.34 -5.90 -13.98
C ALA A 61 -9.40 -5.41 -12.52
N PHE A 62 -10.05 -4.26 -12.26
CA PHE A 62 -10.29 -3.79 -10.90
C PHE A 62 -11.18 -4.74 -10.09
N VAL A 63 -12.22 -5.32 -10.69
CA VAL A 63 -13.07 -6.31 -10.02
C VAL A 63 -12.28 -7.57 -9.65
N VAL A 64 -11.45 -8.08 -10.56
CA VAL A 64 -10.59 -9.25 -10.31
C VAL A 64 -9.62 -8.98 -9.17
N ALA A 65 -8.93 -7.84 -9.20
CA ALA A 65 -8.03 -7.42 -8.11
C ALA A 65 -8.77 -7.25 -6.78
N ALA A 66 -9.95 -6.59 -6.79
CA ALA A 66 -10.78 -6.40 -5.61
C ALA A 66 -11.23 -7.72 -4.98
N ILE A 67 -11.61 -8.71 -5.78
CA ILE A 67 -12.01 -10.05 -5.30
C ILE A 67 -10.84 -10.72 -4.58
N ALA A 68 -9.64 -10.70 -5.17
CA ALA A 68 -8.44 -11.25 -4.55
C ALA A 68 -8.13 -10.57 -3.21
N CYS A 69 -8.19 -9.22 -3.18
CA CYS A 69 -8.02 -8.44 -1.96
C CYS A 69 -9.10 -8.75 -0.92
N CYS A 70 -10.36 -8.95 -1.32
CA CYS A 70 -11.46 -9.26 -0.40
C CYS A 70 -11.25 -10.59 0.31
N PHE A 71 -10.83 -11.64 -0.41
CA PHE A 71 -10.52 -12.92 0.23
C PHE A 71 -9.37 -12.79 1.24
N ALA A 72 -8.31 -12.07 0.89
CA ALA A 72 -7.20 -11.79 1.80
C ALA A 72 -7.64 -10.92 3.00
N ALA A 73 -8.45 -9.89 2.78
CA ALA A 73 -8.94 -8.98 3.81
C ALA A 73 -9.85 -9.69 4.81
N LEU A 74 -10.66 -10.66 4.39
CA LEU A 74 -11.46 -11.50 5.30
C LEU A 74 -10.57 -12.36 6.21
N ALA A 75 -9.49 -12.94 5.68
CA ALA A 75 -8.50 -13.65 6.49
C ALA A 75 -7.79 -12.70 7.46
N TYR A 76 -7.43 -11.52 6.99
CA TYR A 76 -6.81 -10.46 7.80
C TYR A 76 -7.73 -9.96 8.93
N ALA A 77 -9.02 -9.81 8.64
CA ALA A 77 -10.03 -9.37 9.60
C ALA A 77 -10.20 -10.38 10.75
N GLU A 78 -10.14 -11.69 10.49
CA GLU A 78 -10.14 -12.70 11.56
C GLU A 78 -8.89 -12.57 12.44
N PHE A 79 -7.72 -12.40 11.83
CA PHE A 79 -6.48 -12.22 12.58
C PHE A 79 -6.48 -10.99 13.49
N SER A 80 -6.81 -9.84 12.93
CA SER A 80 -6.85 -8.56 13.67
C SER A 80 -7.92 -8.55 14.77
N SER A 81 -9.03 -9.27 14.58
CA SER A 81 -10.05 -9.46 15.61
C SER A 81 -9.59 -10.39 16.75
N THR A 82 -8.81 -11.42 16.42
CA THR A 82 -8.36 -12.44 17.39
C THR A 82 -7.17 -11.97 18.21
N ILE A 83 -6.22 -11.28 17.57
CA ILE A 83 -4.99 -10.77 18.20
C ILE A 83 -4.91 -9.25 17.95
N PRO A 84 -5.71 -8.43 18.65
CA PRO A 84 -5.82 -6.98 18.43
C PRO A 84 -4.63 -6.21 18.99
N VAL A 85 -3.44 -6.48 18.48
CA VAL A 85 -2.18 -5.80 18.84
C VAL A 85 -1.65 -5.03 17.65
N ALA A 86 -1.02 -3.88 17.91
CA ALA A 86 -0.38 -3.12 16.85
C ALA A 86 0.90 -3.83 16.39
N GLY A 87 1.02 -4.08 15.09
CA GLY A 87 2.19 -4.80 14.57
C GLY A 87 2.00 -5.52 13.24
N SER A 88 0.81 -5.40 12.63
CA SER A 88 0.46 -5.97 11.31
C SER A 88 0.85 -7.46 11.19
N ILE A 89 0.97 -7.95 9.96
CA ILE A 89 1.23 -9.35 9.62
C ILE A 89 2.51 -9.87 10.28
N TYR A 90 3.54 -9.04 10.44
CA TYR A 90 4.80 -9.41 11.10
C TYR A 90 4.55 -10.01 12.49
N THR A 91 3.77 -9.30 13.29
CA THR A 91 3.50 -9.65 14.68
C THR A 91 2.58 -10.87 14.77
N TYR A 92 1.58 -10.95 13.88
CA TYR A 92 0.67 -12.10 13.79
C TYR A 92 1.38 -13.38 13.37
N SER A 93 2.32 -13.27 12.43
CA SER A 93 3.11 -14.40 11.94
C SER A 93 4.11 -14.90 13.00
N TYR A 94 4.63 -14.00 13.83
CA TYR A 94 5.49 -14.38 14.95
C TYR A 94 4.73 -15.20 16.00
N ALA A 95 3.47 -14.85 16.27
CA ALA A 95 2.61 -15.61 17.20
C ALA A 95 2.21 -16.98 16.63
N THR A 96 2.03 -17.11 15.31
CA THR A 96 1.42 -18.30 14.71
C THR A 96 2.40 -19.24 14.00
N LEU A 97 3.24 -18.69 13.11
CA LEU A 97 4.16 -19.42 12.25
C LEU A 97 5.57 -19.51 12.86
N GLY A 98 5.95 -18.52 13.67
CA GLY A 98 7.22 -18.45 14.37
C GLY A 98 8.27 -17.55 13.70
N GLU A 99 9.43 -17.46 14.31
CA GLU A 99 10.46 -16.45 14.04
C GLU A 99 10.92 -16.39 12.58
N LEU A 100 11.19 -17.53 11.92
CA LEU A 100 11.66 -17.52 10.53
C LEU A 100 10.59 -16.94 9.58
N ALA A 101 9.33 -17.36 9.72
CA ALA A 101 8.24 -16.85 8.90
C ALA A 101 7.98 -15.36 9.19
N ALA A 102 8.01 -14.98 10.46
CA ALA A 102 7.91 -13.58 10.86
C ALA A 102 9.06 -12.74 10.30
N TRP A 103 10.30 -13.25 10.28
CA TRP A 103 11.43 -12.58 9.66
C TRP A 103 11.23 -12.36 8.17
N ILE A 104 10.86 -13.41 7.42
CA ILE A 104 10.63 -13.32 5.98
C ILE A 104 9.59 -12.24 5.67
N ILE A 105 8.48 -12.25 6.40
CA ILE A 105 7.41 -11.26 6.25
C ILE A 105 7.88 -9.86 6.65
N GLY A 106 8.58 -9.71 7.77
CA GLY A 106 9.07 -8.40 8.20
C GLY A 106 10.09 -7.80 7.21
N TRP A 107 10.95 -8.66 6.65
CA TRP A 107 11.92 -8.31 5.62
C TRP A 107 11.24 -7.87 4.31
N ASP A 108 10.15 -8.54 3.93
CA ASP A 108 9.34 -8.21 2.78
C ASP A 108 8.55 -6.90 2.97
N LEU A 109 7.81 -6.78 4.09
CA LEU A 109 7.06 -5.57 4.45
C LEU A 109 7.94 -4.31 4.51
N MET A 110 9.19 -4.46 4.99
CA MET A 110 10.14 -3.34 5.02
C MET A 110 10.44 -2.80 3.63
N LEU A 111 10.57 -3.69 2.64
CA LEU A 111 10.77 -3.29 1.24
C LEU A 111 9.46 -2.75 0.66
N GLU A 112 8.34 -3.42 0.91
CA GLU A 112 7.00 -3.04 0.45
C GLU A 112 6.66 -1.59 0.82
N TYR A 113 6.70 -1.22 2.10
CA TYR A 113 6.36 0.15 2.53
C TYR A 113 7.31 1.19 1.92
N GLY A 114 8.59 0.85 1.76
CA GLY A 114 9.57 1.73 1.15
C GLY A 114 9.29 1.97 -0.32
N LEU A 115 9.16 0.90 -1.09
CA LEU A 115 8.82 0.97 -2.50
C LEU A 115 7.46 1.63 -2.71
N ALA A 116 6.47 1.40 -1.84
CA ALA A 116 5.18 2.09 -1.86
C ALA A 116 5.34 3.60 -1.68
N SER A 117 6.15 4.06 -0.72
CA SER A 117 6.43 5.49 -0.58
C SER A 117 7.11 6.09 -1.83
N SER A 118 8.04 5.35 -2.46
CA SER A 118 8.65 5.73 -3.74
C SER A 118 7.64 5.78 -4.89
N ALA A 119 6.79 4.77 -5.03
CA ALA A 119 5.79 4.70 -6.10
C ALA A 119 4.79 5.84 -5.95
N VAL A 120 4.35 6.11 -4.72
CA VAL A 120 3.40 7.18 -4.46
C VAL A 120 4.02 8.55 -4.74
N SER A 121 5.29 8.78 -4.40
CA SER A 121 5.97 10.05 -4.70
C SER A 121 6.15 10.28 -6.22
N VAL A 122 6.39 9.22 -7.00
CA VAL A 122 6.41 9.30 -8.46
C VAL A 122 5.04 9.69 -9.01
N GLY A 123 3.97 9.09 -8.50
CA GLY A 123 2.61 9.46 -8.90
C GLY A 123 2.24 10.89 -8.53
N TRP A 124 2.62 11.31 -7.32
CA TRP A 124 2.45 12.68 -6.83
C TRP A 124 3.17 13.69 -7.73
N SER A 125 4.38 13.36 -8.18
CA SER A 125 5.15 14.21 -9.10
C SER A 125 4.40 14.47 -10.41
N GLY A 126 3.74 13.46 -10.99
CA GLY A 126 2.96 13.63 -12.22
C GLY A 126 1.81 14.63 -12.08
N TYR A 127 1.07 14.53 -10.98
CA TYR A 127 -0.04 15.44 -10.67
C TYR A 127 0.43 16.85 -10.30
N LEU A 128 1.53 16.96 -9.55
CA LEU A 128 2.12 18.27 -9.26
C LEU A 128 2.55 18.98 -10.54
N GLN A 129 3.18 18.26 -11.47
CA GLN A 129 3.61 18.83 -12.74
C GLN A 129 2.43 19.31 -13.59
N SER A 130 1.32 18.56 -13.63
CA SER A 130 0.09 19.00 -14.30
C SER A 130 -0.47 20.28 -13.66
N LEU A 131 -0.57 20.31 -12.33
CA LEU A 131 -1.01 21.49 -11.60
C LEU A 131 -0.14 22.73 -11.90
N LEU A 132 1.19 22.58 -11.87
CA LEU A 132 2.14 23.66 -12.16
C LEU A 132 2.05 24.15 -13.61
N SER A 133 1.83 23.24 -14.55
CA SER A 133 1.65 23.59 -15.97
C SER A 133 0.41 24.47 -16.19
N GLY A 134 -0.64 24.29 -15.38
CA GLY A 134 -1.82 25.16 -15.37
C GLY A 134 -1.51 26.62 -14.95
N PHE A 135 -0.40 26.83 -14.23
CA PHE A 135 0.12 28.16 -13.88
C PHE A 135 1.22 28.65 -14.84
N GLY A 136 1.49 27.93 -15.94
CA GLY A 136 2.57 28.25 -16.87
C GLY A 136 3.97 27.89 -16.37
N ILE A 137 4.08 27.10 -15.30
CA ILE A 137 5.36 26.65 -14.74
C ILE A 137 5.67 25.25 -15.28
N SER A 138 6.68 25.14 -16.13
CA SER A 138 7.18 23.87 -16.66
C SER A 138 8.58 23.56 -16.13
N LEU A 139 8.79 22.33 -15.67
CA LEU A 139 10.12 21.84 -15.31
C LEU A 139 10.87 21.35 -16.56
N PRO A 140 12.22 21.40 -16.59
CA PRO A 140 13.00 20.78 -17.65
C PRO A 140 12.71 19.28 -17.73
N THR A 141 12.44 18.74 -18.91
CA THR A 141 12.09 17.32 -19.13
C THR A 141 13.09 16.34 -18.51
N ALA A 142 14.38 16.69 -18.48
CA ALA A 142 15.43 15.93 -17.81
C ALA A 142 15.11 15.62 -16.32
N LEU A 143 14.34 16.48 -15.66
CA LEU A 143 14.06 16.45 -14.22
C LEU A 143 12.61 16.06 -13.88
N THR A 144 11.80 15.65 -14.86
CA THR A 144 10.37 15.38 -14.68
C THR A 144 10.06 13.91 -14.35
N ALA A 145 10.94 12.98 -14.74
CA ALA A 145 10.72 11.55 -14.56
C ALA A 145 12.03 10.76 -14.40
N ALA A 146 11.90 9.51 -13.99
CA ALA A 146 13.01 8.56 -13.92
C ALA A 146 13.56 8.22 -15.33
N PRO A 147 14.81 7.76 -15.46
CA PRO A 147 15.35 7.27 -16.72
C PRO A 147 14.47 6.20 -17.36
N GLY A 148 14.17 6.37 -18.65
CA GLY A 148 13.35 5.42 -19.42
C GLY A 148 11.86 5.39 -19.06
N ALA A 149 11.38 6.30 -18.21
CA ALA A 149 9.97 6.35 -17.83
C ALA A 149 9.07 6.96 -18.91
N LEU A 150 9.60 7.88 -19.74
CA LEU A 150 8.87 8.53 -20.84
C LEU A 150 9.45 8.06 -22.19
N PRO A 151 8.68 7.31 -22.99
CA PRO A 151 9.12 6.91 -24.32
C PRO A 151 9.42 8.13 -25.19
N GLY A 152 10.60 8.16 -25.83
CA GLY A 152 10.99 9.24 -26.76
C GLY A 152 11.51 10.53 -26.11
N HIS A 153 11.63 10.57 -24.78
CA HIS A 153 12.20 11.73 -24.07
C HIS A 153 13.39 11.32 -23.19
N GLU A 154 14.43 12.15 -23.18
CA GLU A 154 15.57 11.96 -22.26
C GLU A 154 15.21 12.52 -20.88
N THR A 155 14.92 11.59 -19.96
CA THR A 155 14.69 11.87 -18.54
C THR A 155 15.81 11.24 -17.70
N PHE A 156 16.26 11.93 -16.65
CA PHE A 156 17.38 11.47 -15.83
C PHE A 156 17.02 11.30 -14.36
N PHE A 157 16.13 12.14 -13.83
CA PHE A 157 15.86 12.18 -12.40
C PHE A 157 14.48 12.78 -12.13
N ASN A 158 13.61 12.07 -11.42
CA ASN A 158 12.32 12.64 -11.00
C ASN A 158 12.52 13.56 -9.79
N LEU A 159 12.86 14.83 -10.05
CA LEU A 159 13.18 15.80 -9.00
C LEU A 159 12.00 16.06 -8.04
N PRO A 160 10.74 16.27 -8.51
CA PRO A 160 9.64 16.49 -7.59
C PRO A 160 9.37 15.29 -6.67
N ALA A 161 9.47 14.05 -7.18
CA ALA A 161 9.32 12.84 -6.37
C ALA A 161 10.39 12.75 -5.27
N PHE A 162 11.64 13.10 -5.59
CA PHE A 162 12.72 13.15 -4.61
C PHE A 162 12.46 14.22 -3.53
N LEU A 163 12.10 15.44 -3.95
CA LEU A 163 11.90 16.56 -3.04
C LEU A 163 10.75 16.32 -2.07
N VAL A 164 9.63 15.75 -2.54
CA VAL A 164 8.52 15.42 -1.63
C VAL A 164 8.90 14.34 -0.64
N MET A 165 9.68 13.33 -1.05
CA MET A 165 10.22 12.33 -0.14
C MET A 165 11.13 12.94 0.92
N MET A 166 11.99 13.89 0.55
CA MET A 166 12.85 14.60 1.52
C MET A 166 12.02 15.44 2.49
N ALA A 167 10.97 16.12 2.01
CA ALA A 167 10.07 16.91 2.84
C ALA A 167 9.33 16.03 3.86
N ILE A 168 8.76 14.90 3.43
CA ILE A 168 8.09 13.96 4.34
C ILE A 168 9.09 13.33 5.32
N THR A 169 10.28 12.99 4.85
CA THR A 169 11.36 12.47 5.71
C THR A 169 11.74 13.46 6.81
N ALA A 170 11.89 14.74 6.48
CA ALA A 170 12.19 15.79 7.44
C ALA A 170 11.04 15.96 8.47
N LEU A 171 9.79 15.95 8.00
CA LEU A 171 8.60 16.04 8.85
C LEU A 171 8.53 14.88 9.85
N LEU A 172 8.74 13.64 9.38
CA LEU A 172 8.78 12.45 10.23
C LEU A 172 9.97 12.47 11.20
N ALA A 173 11.14 12.96 10.75
CA ALA A 173 12.33 13.04 11.58
C ALA A 173 12.16 14.00 12.76
N VAL A 174 11.44 15.12 12.57
CA VAL A 174 11.12 16.09 13.63
C VAL A 174 10.02 15.58 14.58
N GLY A 175 9.31 14.51 14.20
CA GLY A 175 8.29 13.87 15.04
C GLY A 175 6.90 14.47 14.90
N VAL A 176 6.62 15.11 13.76
CA VAL A 176 5.25 15.52 13.43
C VAL A 176 4.41 14.26 13.22
N LYS A 177 3.42 14.07 14.08
CA LYS A 177 2.41 13.02 13.95
C LYS A 177 1.17 13.62 13.30
N GLU A 178 0.54 12.89 12.39
CA GLU A 178 -0.76 13.30 11.90
C GLU A 178 -1.79 13.30 13.03
N SER A 179 -2.56 14.38 13.11
CA SER A 179 -3.74 14.40 13.97
C SER A 179 -4.86 13.63 13.27
N THR A 180 -5.59 12.78 14.00
CA THR A 180 -6.77 12.07 13.46
C THR A 180 -7.76 13.01 12.78
N ARG A 181 -7.92 14.25 13.28
CA ARG A 181 -8.78 15.27 12.66
C ARG A 181 -8.28 15.71 11.29
N VAL A 182 -6.96 15.91 11.16
CA VAL A 182 -6.32 16.26 9.88
C VAL A 182 -6.43 15.09 8.91
N ASN A 183 -6.18 13.86 9.36
CA ASN A 183 -6.34 12.66 8.54
C ASN A 183 -7.78 12.55 8.01
N ASN A 184 -8.80 12.65 8.88
CA ASN A 184 -10.20 12.54 8.46
C ASN A 184 -10.58 13.63 7.43
N LEU A 185 -10.08 14.86 7.61
CA LEU A 185 -10.27 15.94 6.63
C LEU A 185 -9.61 15.62 5.29
N MET A 186 -8.36 15.14 5.29
CA MET A 186 -7.64 14.80 4.06
C MET A 186 -8.33 13.64 3.32
N VAL A 187 -8.81 12.63 4.03
CA VAL A 187 -9.59 11.54 3.44
C VAL A 187 -10.88 12.06 2.83
N ALA A 188 -11.61 12.94 3.53
CA ALA A 188 -12.83 13.54 3.00
C ALA A 188 -12.56 14.33 1.70
N ILE A 189 -11.45 15.07 1.63
CA ILE A 189 -11.01 15.75 0.41
C ILE A 189 -10.77 14.74 -0.72
N LYS A 190 -10.02 13.66 -0.46
CA LYS A 190 -9.76 12.60 -1.46
C LYS A 190 -11.04 11.98 -2.01
N VAL A 191 -11.95 11.57 -1.12
CA VAL A 191 -13.21 10.95 -1.51
C VAL A 191 -14.06 11.94 -2.31
N THR A 192 -14.12 13.20 -1.89
CA THR A 192 -14.85 14.26 -2.61
C THR A 192 -14.28 14.45 -4.02
N VAL A 193 -12.96 14.48 -4.17
CA VAL A 193 -12.29 14.59 -5.47
C VAL A 193 -12.62 13.41 -6.38
N VAL A 194 -12.62 12.19 -5.85
CA VAL A 194 -13.01 10.98 -6.61
C VAL A 194 -14.49 11.03 -7.01
N LEU A 195 -15.37 11.46 -6.10
CA LEU A 195 -16.79 11.62 -6.41
C LEU A 195 -17.04 12.73 -7.45
N LEU A 196 -16.23 13.80 -7.43
CA LEU A 196 -16.29 14.88 -8.41
C LEU A 196 -15.90 14.38 -9.81
N VAL A 197 -14.85 13.54 -9.92
CA VAL A 197 -14.48 12.87 -11.18
C VAL A 197 -15.64 12.07 -11.73
N ILE A 198 -16.28 11.25 -10.90
CA ILE A 198 -17.41 10.42 -11.32
C ILE A 198 -18.60 11.30 -11.73
N GLY A 199 -18.97 12.26 -10.88
CA GLY A 199 -20.15 13.10 -11.06
C GLY A 199 -20.06 14.04 -12.26
N VAL A 200 -18.89 14.63 -12.54
CA VAL A 200 -18.70 15.49 -13.71
C VAL A 200 -18.37 14.67 -14.97
N GLY A 201 -17.54 13.65 -14.81
CA GLY A 201 -17.05 12.86 -15.93
C GLY A 201 -18.14 12.00 -16.59
N VAL A 202 -19.14 11.52 -15.83
CA VAL A 202 -20.22 10.68 -16.38
C VAL A 202 -20.97 11.36 -17.54
N PHE A 203 -21.13 12.70 -17.50
CA PHE A 203 -21.82 13.46 -18.55
C PHE A 203 -21.02 13.59 -19.85
N HIS A 204 -19.73 13.25 -19.83
CA HIS A 204 -18.82 13.35 -20.97
C HIS A 204 -18.40 11.96 -21.51
N VAL A 205 -18.96 10.89 -20.95
CA VAL A 205 -18.72 9.52 -21.40
C VAL A 205 -19.31 9.33 -22.79
N LYS A 206 -18.48 8.85 -23.72
CA LYS A 206 -18.89 8.45 -25.06
C LYS A 206 -18.77 6.92 -25.14
N PRO A 207 -19.88 6.16 -25.16
CA PRO A 207 -19.84 4.69 -25.20
C PRO A 207 -19.04 4.11 -26.37
N ALA A 208 -18.85 4.87 -27.45
CA ALA A 208 -17.96 4.50 -28.56
C ALA A 208 -16.51 4.22 -28.11
N ASN A 209 -16.02 4.91 -27.08
CA ASN A 209 -14.69 4.68 -26.51
C ASN A 209 -14.57 3.34 -25.78
N TRP A 210 -15.68 2.70 -25.44
CA TRP A 210 -15.68 1.34 -24.89
C TRP A 210 -15.58 0.25 -25.96
N HIS A 211 -15.46 0.61 -27.24
CA HIS A 211 -15.24 -0.34 -28.33
C HIS A 211 -13.85 -0.14 -28.97
N PRO A 212 -13.02 -1.20 -29.06
CA PRO A 212 -13.24 -2.55 -28.52
C PRO A 212 -13.11 -2.59 -26.98
N PHE A 213 -13.97 -3.36 -26.30
CA PHE A 213 -13.98 -3.41 -24.83
C PHE A 213 -12.73 -4.09 -24.24
N MET A 214 -12.26 -5.14 -24.89
CA MET A 214 -11.13 -5.96 -24.42
C MET A 214 -10.11 -6.16 -25.56
N PRO A 215 -9.40 -5.09 -25.98
CA PRO A 215 -8.51 -5.12 -27.14
C PRO A 215 -7.39 -6.17 -27.02
N ASN A 216 -6.88 -6.39 -25.80
CA ASN A 216 -5.77 -7.31 -25.52
C ASN A 216 -6.24 -8.64 -24.91
N GLY A 217 -7.54 -8.94 -25.01
CA GLY A 217 -8.14 -10.16 -24.47
C GLY A 217 -8.00 -10.30 -22.94
N TRP A 218 -8.21 -11.52 -22.45
CA TRP A 218 -8.07 -11.86 -21.03
C TRP A 218 -6.64 -11.68 -20.50
N SER A 219 -5.63 -11.84 -21.35
CA SER A 219 -4.23 -11.61 -21.00
C SER A 219 -4.01 -10.16 -20.55
N GLY A 220 -4.57 -9.18 -21.29
CA GLY A 220 -4.53 -7.77 -20.90
C GLY A 220 -5.26 -7.50 -19.59
N VAL A 221 -6.42 -8.14 -19.37
CA VAL A 221 -7.21 -7.99 -18.14
C VAL A 221 -6.46 -8.51 -16.91
N PHE A 222 -5.87 -9.70 -16.99
CA PHE A 222 -5.15 -10.30 -15.86
C PHE A 222 -3.82 -9.60 -15.58
N GLY A 223 -3.09 -9.19 -16.63
CA GLY A 223 -1.90 -8.35 -16.48
C GLY A 223 -2.24 -7.01 -15.80
N ALA A 224 -3.30 -6.33 -16.26
CA ALA A 224 -3.74 -5.09 -15.62
C ALA A 224 -4.23 -5.33 -14.18
N ALA A 225 -4.93 -6.42 -13.90
CA ALA A 225 -5.37 -6.76 -12.54
C ALA A 225 -4.19 -6.95 -11.59
N ALA A 226 -3.11 -7.60 -12.07
CA ALA A 226 -1.89 -7.80 -11.29
C ALA A 226 -1.19 -6.46 -10.97
N VAL A 227 -1.23 -5.48 -11.87
CA VAL A 227 -0.69 -4.12 -11.63
C VAL A 227 -1.65 -3.27 -10.77
N MET A 228 -2.95 -3.30 -11.06
CA MET A 228 -4.00 -2.54 -10.36
C MET A 228 -4.22 -3.01 -8.92
N PHE A 229 -3.76 -4.22 -8.57
CA PHE A 229 -3.69 -4.68 -7.19
C PHE A 229 -3.04 -3.62 -6.26
N PHE A 230 -2.04 -2.89 -6.76
CA PHE A 230 -1.40 -1.79 -6.06
C PHE A 230 -2.40 -0.78 -5.47
N ALA A 231 -3.49 -0.49 -6.19
CA ALA A 231 -4.49 0.49 -5.77
C ALA A 231 -5.25 0.06 -4.51
N PHE A 232 -5.25 -1.23 -4.17
CA PHE A 232 -5.95 -1.78 -3.01
C PHE A 232 -5.07 -1.96 -1.78
N ILE A 233 -3.77 -1.71 -1.89
CA ILE A 233 -2.83 -1.81 -0.78
C ILE A 233 -3.15 -0.71 0.24
N GLY A 234 -3.16 -1.06 1.53
CA GLY A 234 -3.35 -0.10 2.62
C GLY A 234 -4.49 -0.44 3.58
N PHE A 235 -5.40 -1.37 3.28
CA PHE A 235 -6.42 -1.79 4.27
C PHE A 235 -5.80 -2.43 5.52
N ASP A 236 -4.62 -3.04 5.39
CA ASP A 236 -3.85 -3.62 6.50
C ASP A 236 -3.34 -2.56 7.48
N SER A 237 -3.18 -1.31 7.04
CA SER A 237 -2.76 -0.19 7.88
C SER A 237 -3.77 0.11 9.00
N VAL A 238 -5.04 -0.25 8.82
CA VAL A 238 -6.09 -0.15 9.84
C VAL A 238 -5.70 -0.91 11.12
N SER A 239 -4.99 -2.02 10.99
CA SER A 239 -4.52 -2.81 12.13
C SER A 239 -3.44 -2.13 12.96
N SER A 240 -2.73 -1.15 12.40
CA SER A 240 -1.71 -0.39 13.12
C SER A 240 -2.30 0.48 14.23
N ALA A 241 -3.58 0.87 14.09
CA ALA A 241 -4.32 1.67 15.04
C ALA A 241 -5.01 0.83 16.13
N ALA A 242 -4.82 -0.49 16.17
CA ALA A 242 -5.54 -1.40 17.09
C ALA A 242 -5.53 -0.97 18.56
N GLU A 243 -4.43 -0.37 19.03
CA GLU A 243 -4.24 0.08 20.42
C GLU A 243 -5.04 1.37 20.76
N GLU A 244 -5.50 2.11 19.74
CA GLU A 244 -6.25 3.37 19.88
C GLU A 244 -7.76 3.21 19.67
N VAL A 245 -8.22 1.96 19.45
CA VAL A 245 -9.62 1.63 19.14
C VAL A 245 -10.40 1.27 20.39
N LYS A 246 -11.65 1.75 20.48
CA LYS A 246 -12.56 1.47 21.60
C LYS A 246 -12.93 -0.02 21.69
N ASN A 247 -13.35 -0.62 20.58
CA ASN A 247 -13.65 -2.05 20.48
C ASN A 247 -12.91 -2.70 19.29
N PRO A 248 -11.60 -2.98 19.42
CA PRO A 248 -10.78 -3.45 18.31
C PRO A 248 -11.27 -4.77 17.73
N LYS A 249 -11.83 -5.66 18.57
CA LYS A 249 -12.34 -6.98 18.14
C LYS A 249 -13.43 -6.89 17.07
N ARG A 250 -14.27 -5.85 17.12
CA ARG A 250 -15.36 -5.61 16.16
C ARG A 250 -15.00 -4.54 15.13
N ASP A 251 -14.42 -3.44 15.58
CA ASP A 251 -14.26 -2.24 14.75
C ASP A 251 -13.13 -2.40 13.72
N LEU A 252 -12.06 -3.15 14.03
CA LEU A 252 -10.98 -3.45 13.06
C LEU A 252 -11.49 -4.21 11.83
N PRO A 253 -12.20 -5.35 11.97
CA PRO A 253 -12.84 -6.03 10.85
C PRO A 253 -13.72 -5.12 9.98
N ILE A 254 -14.54 -4.28 10.62
CA ILE A 254 -15.43 -3.36 9.89
C ILE A 254 -14.60 -2.34 9.10
N GLY A 255 -13.59 -1.73 9.73
CA GLY A 255 -12.70 -0.77 9.08
C GLY A 255 -11.99 -1.35 7.85
N ILE A 256 -11.42 -2.56 7.99
CA ILE A 256 -10.71 -3.27 6.92
C ILE A 256 -11.65 -3.57 5.74
N ILE A 257 -12.79 -4.20 5.99
CA ILE A 257 -13.69 -4.67 4.92
C ILE A 257 -14.41 -3.48 4.27
N ALA A 258 -14.94 -2.54 5.07
CA ALA A 258 -15.71 -1.41 4.55
C ALA A 258 -14.85 -0.48 3.70
N SER A 259 -13.62 -0.18 4.14
CA SER A 259 -12.71 0.66 3.35
C SER A 259 -12.38 0.04 2.00
N LEU A 260 -12.08 -1.27 1.97
CA LEU A 260 -11.79 -2.00 0.75
C LEU A 260 -12.97 -2.00 -0.23
N VAL A 261 -14.18 -2.32 0.23
CA VAL A 261 -15.38 -2.38 -0.61
C VAL A 261 -15.74 -1.00 -1.18
N VAL A 262 -15.68 0.06 -0.36
CA VAL A 262 -15.93 1.43 -0.81
C VAL A 262 -14.93 1.82 -1.91
N CYS A 263 -13.63 1.57 -1.69
CA CYS A 263 -12.61 1.86 -2.70
C CYS A 263 -12.81 1.04 -3.97
N ALA A 264 -13.17 -0.24 -3.89
CA ALA A 264 -13.43 -1.07 -5.07
C ALA A 264 -14.55 -0.50 -5.96
N VAL A 265 -15.66 -0.08 -5.35
CA VAL A 265 -16.77 0.54 -6.09
C VAL A 265 -16.33 1.84 -6.77
N LEU A 266 -15.63 2.71 -6.03
CA LEU A 266 -15.11 3.96 -6.57
C LEU A 266 -14.13 3.72 -7.71
N TYR A 267 -13.27 2.71 -7.61
CA TYR A 267 -12.26 2.43 -8.62
C TYR A 267 -12.86 1.93 -9.93
N VAL A 268 -13.84 1.02 -9.85
CA VAL A 268 -14.58 0.57 -11.05
C VAL A 268 -15.32 1.74 -11.71
N ALA A 269 -15.96 2.61 -10.91
CA ALA A 269 -16.65 3.78 -11.43
C ALA A 269 -15.71 4.78 -12.12
N VAL A 270 -14.56 5.09 -11.50
CA VAL A 270 -13.54 5.96 -12.11
C VAL A 270 -12.99 5.34 -13.39
N ALA A 271 -12.67 4.03 -13.38
CA ALA A 271 -12.18 3.34 -14.58
C ALA A 271 -13.20 3.40 -15.73
N ALA A 272 -14.49 3.21 -15.45
CA ALA A 272 -15.56 3.32 -16.43
C ALA A 272 -15.64 4.73 -17.03
N VAL A 273 -15.60 5.76 -16.18
CA VAL A 273 -15.67 7.16 -16.60
C VAL A 273 -14.45 7.57 -17.42
N VAL A 274 -13.23 7.30 -16.91
CA VAL A 274 -11.97 7.70 -17.57
C VAL A 274 -11.82 7.03 -18.94
N THR A 275 -12.06 5.72 -19.04
CA THR A 275 -12.02 5.00 -20.32
C THR A 275 -13.20 5.34 -21.25
N GLY A 276 -14.31 5.83 -20.68
CA GLY A 276 -15.46 6.32 -21.44
C GLY A 276 -15.24 7.70 -22.06
N ILE A 277 -14.40 8.55 -21.45
CA ILE A 277 -14.10 9.90 -21.97
C ILE A 277 -12.97 9.87 -22.99
N VAL A 278 -11.89 9.12 -22.71
CA VAL A 278 -10.66 9.12 -23.52
C VAL A 278 -10.37 7.71 -24.03
N PRO A 279 -10.08 7.54 -25.34
CA PRO A 279 -9.61 6.28 -25.88
C PRO A 279 -8.33 5.79 -25.17
N SER A 280 -8.33 4.53 -24.73
CA SER A 280 -7.31 3.96 -23.84
C SER A 280 -5.85 4.14 -24.30
N ALA A 281 -5.59 4.15 -25.61
CA ALA A 281 -4.24 4.31 -26.16
C ALA A 281 -3.61 5.68 -25.85
N GLN A 282 -4.42 6.72 -25.63
CA GLN A 282 -3.93 8.07 -25.37
C GLN A 282 -3.31 8.22 -23.98
N PHE A 283 -3.52 7.27 -23.07
CA PHE A 283 -2.94 7.31 -21.72
C PHE A 283 -1.47 6.86 -21.67
N ALA A 284 -0.87 6.37 -22.77
CA ALA A 284 0.45 5.75 -22.77
C ALA A 284 1.59 6.64 -22.24
N SER A 285 1.48 7.96 -22.37
CA SER A 285 2.47 8.94 -21.91
C SER A 285 1.90 9.92 -20.87
N VAL A 286 0.75 9.61 -20.27
CA VAL A 286 0.05 10.52 -19.36
C VAL A 286 0.32 10.13 -17.91
N SER A 287 0.93 11.05 -17.15
CA SER A 287 1.24 10.88 -15.73
C SER A 287 0.09 11.23 -14.77
N HIS A 288 -0.98 11.82 -15.29
CA HIS A 288 -2.15 12.32 -14.55
C HIS A 288 -3.47 11.98 -15.28
N PRO A 289 -3.76 10.69 -15.52
CA PRO A 289 -4.83 10.24 -16.42
C PRO A 289 -6.24 10.70 -16.01
N VAL A 290 -6.50 10.86 -14.70
CA VAL A 290 -7.84 11.24 -14.23
C VAL A 290 -8.14 12.71 -14.55
N SER A 291 -7.22 13.63 -14.28
CA SER A 291 -7.37 15.03 -14.65
C SER A 291 -7.24 15.24 -16.15
N TYR A 292 -6.36 14.50 -16.83
CA TYR A 292 -6.26 14.51 -18.29
C TYR A 292 -7.59 14.16 -18.97
N ALA A 293 -8.32 13.14 -18.47
CA ALA A 293 -9.62 12.81 -19.02
C ALA A 293 -10.60 14.00 -18.95
N LEU A 294 -10.58 14.76 -17.87
CA LEU A 294 -11.43 15.93 -17.73
C LEU A 294 -10.95 17.13 -18.54
N GLN A 295 -9.64 17.28 -18.76
CA GLN A 295 -9.10 18.27 -19.69
C GLN A 295 -9.58 17.98 -21.12
N VAL A 296 -9.55 16.70 -21.56
CA VAL A 296 -10.09 16.28 -22.86
C VAL A 296 -11.61 16.51 -22.95
N ALA A 297 -12.33 16.40 -21.84
CA ALA A 297 -13.74 16.75 -21.74
C ALA A 297 -14.03 18.27 -21.73
N GLY A 298 -13.00 19.13 -21.76
CA GLY A 298 -13.13 20.59 -21.68
C GLY A 298 -13.32 21.14 -20.27
N GLN A 299 -13.19 20.31 -19.24
CA GLN A 299 -13.42 20.66 -17.83
C GLN A 299 -12.12 21.04 -17.10
N ASN A 300 -11.37 22.00 -17.65
CA ASN A 300 -10.05 22.39 -17.15
C ASN A 300 -10.04 22.85 -15.69
N TRP A 301 -11.09 23.56 -15.25
CA TRP A 301 -11.18 24.03 -13.87
C TRP A 301 -11.35 22.85 -12.90
N VAL A 302 -12.24 21.91 -13.24
CA VAL A 302 -12.45 20.67 -12.46
C VAL A 302 -11.17 19.83 -12.43
N ALA A 303 -10.48 19.72 -13.57
CA ALA A 303 -9.19 19.03 -13.66
C ALA A 303 -8.15 19.62 -12.69
N GLY A 304 -8.02 20.95 -12.62
CA GLY A 304 -7.10 21.61 -11.67
C GLY A 304 -7.46 21.36 -10.20
N PHE A 305 -8.74 21.31 -9.85
CA PHE A 305 -9.18 20.91 -8.51
C PHE A 305 -8.83 19.46 -8.17
N ILE A 306 -8.94 18.57 -9.16
CA ILE A 306 -8.55 17.18 -9.00
C ILE A 306 -7.05 17.06 -8.86
N ASP A 307 -6.26 17.83 -9.61
CA ASP A 307 -4.82 17.84 -9.47
C ASP A 307 -4.40 18.30 -8.07
N LEU A 308 -4.97 19.38 -7.57
CA LEU A 308 -4.75 19.85 -6.20
C LEU A 308 -5.15 18.79 -5.17
N GLY A 309 -6.32 18.17 -5.34
CA GLY A 309 -6.82 17.12 -4.47
C GLY A 309 -5.95 15.86 -4.45
N ALA A 310 -5.44 15.45 -5.62
CA ALA A 310 -4.53 14.33 -5.77
C ALA A 310 -3.16 14.62 -5.13
N VAL A 311 -2.62 15.83 -5.34
CA VAL A 311 -1.36 16.30 -4.72
C VAL A 311 -1.48 16.28 -3.20
N LEU A 312 -2.52 16.90 -2.62
CA LEU A 312 -2.73 16.91 -1.18
C LEU A 312 -3.02 15.50 -0.64
N GLY A 313 -3.78 14.72 -1.39
CA GLY A 313 -4.15 13.36 -1.03
C GLY A 313 -2.95 12.42 -0.96
N MET A 314 -2.11 12.38 -1.99
CA MET A 314 -0.98 11.45 -2.03
C MET A 314 0.09 11.77 -0.97
N LEU A 315 0.23 13.02 -0.50
CA LEU A 315 1.12 13.36 0.61
C LEU A 315 0.83 12.53 1.87
N THR A 316 -0.46 12.36 2.20
CA THR A 316 -0.86 11.54 3.36
C THR A 316 -0.49 10.07 3.17
N VAL A 317 -0.58 9.54 1.95
CA VAL A 317 -0.19 8.15 1.67
C VAL A 317 1.33 7.99 1.83
N ILE A 318 2.14 8.92 1.29
CA ILE A 318 3.60 8.89 1.47
C ILE A 318 3.94 8.91 2.96
N LEU A 319 3.31 9.80 3.73
CA LEU A 319 3.52 9.89 5.17
C LEU A 319 3.17 8.60 5.90
N VAL A 320 2.00 8.01 5.62
CA VAL A 320 1.54 6.76 6.25
C VAL A 320 2.48 5.60 5.91
N MET A 321 2.90 5.46 4.65
CA MET A 321 3.79 4.37 4.23
C MET A 321 5.20 4.52 4.82
N SER A 322 5.78 5.72 4.78
CA SER A 322 7.08 5.99 5.39
C SER A 322 7.05 5.83 6.93
N TYR A 323 5.94 6.19 7.57
CA TYR A 323 5.74 5.96 9.01
C TYR A 323 5.65 4.46 9.33
N GLY A 324 4.84 3.70 8.57
CA GLY A 324 4.73 2.25 8.70
C GLY A 324 6.09 1.56 8.58
N GLN A 325 6.87 1.95 7.57
CA GLN A 325 8.21 1.42 7.34
C GLN A 325 9.16 1.63 8.51
N THR A 326 9.26 2.87 9.01
CA THR A 326 10.15 3.19 10.14
C THR A 326 9.75 2.44 11.41
N ARG A 327 8.45 2.21 11.63
CA ARG A 327 7.93 1.42 12.76
C ARG A 327 8.27 -0.07 12.64
N VAL A 328 8.16 -0.67 11.46
CA VAL A 328 8.56 -2.08 11.23
C VAL A 328 10.05 -2.26 11.50
N ILE A 329 10.90 -1.39 10.95
CA ILE A 329 12.35 -1.43 11.18
C ILE A 329 12.68 -1.26 12.67
N PHE A 330 12.01 -0.33 13.33
CA PHE A 330 12.17 -0.10 14.77
C PHE A 330 11.81 -1.35 15.58
N ALA A 331 10.68 -2.00 15.28
CA ALA A 331 10.24 -3.22 15.95
C ALA A 331 11.22 -4.39 15.73
N MET A 332 11.63 -4.63 14.50
CA MET A 332 12.59 -5.70 14.15
C MET A 332 13.97 -5.48 14.79
N SER A 333 14.43 -4.22 14.84
CA SER A 333 15.67 -3.82 15.52
C SER A 333 15.56 -4.03 17.03
N ARG A 334 14.42 -3.65 17.64
CA ARG A 334 14.15 -3.87 19.07
C ARG A 334 14.14 -5.36 19.44
N ASP A 335 13.64 -6.22 18.55
CA ASP A 335 13.63 -7.67 18.71
C ASP A 335 15.00 -8.33 18.48
N GLY A 336 16.01 -7.55 18.08
CA GLY A 336 17.39 -7.99 17.85
C GLY A 336 17.61 -8.66 16.49
N LEU A 337 16.62 -8.57 15.59
CA LEU A 337 16.72 -9.12 14.24
C LEU A 337 17.48 -8.19 13.29
N LEU A 338 17.47 -6.88 13.57
CA LEU A 338 18.26 -5.85 12.88
C LEU A 338 19.22 -5.13 13.85
N PRO A 339 20.26 -4.43 13.36
CA PRO A 339 21.19 -3.69 14.21
C PRO A 339 20.52 -2.70 15.15
N ALA A 340 20.91 -2.68 16.43
CA ALA A 340 20.30 -1.86 17.49
C ALA A 340 20.37 -0.33 17.23
N ARG A 341 21.29 0.11 16.36
CA ARG A 341 21.37 1.52 15.93
C ARG A 341 20.07 1.98 15.25
N LEU A 342 19.33 1.08 14.61
CA LEU A 342 18.10 1.40 13.88
C LEU A 342 16.90 1.65 14.81
N SER A 343 16.96 1.20 16.06
CA SER A 343 15.97 1.51 17.10
C SER A 343 16.41 2.65 18.03
N LYS A 344 17.53 3.34 17.76
CA LYS A 344 17.99 4.43 18.63
C LYS A 344 17.12 5.66 18.43
N VAL A 345 16.56 6.16 19.53
CA VAL A 345 15.68 7.32 19.55
C VAL A 345 16.49 8.60 19.76
N HIS A 346 16.16 9.67 19.04
CA HIS A 346 16.79 10.98 19.18
C HIS A 346 16.35 11.66 20.49
N PRO A 347 17.28 12.21 21.31
CA PRO A 347 16.94 12.79 22.62
C PRO A 347 15.91 13.94 22.56
N ARG A 348 16.02 14.80 21.55
CA ARG A 348 15.13 15.98 21.39
C ARG A 348 13.79 15.68 20.71
N PHE A 349 13.81 14.89 19.64
CA PHE A 349 12.64 14.67 18.78
C PHE A 349 11.84 13.42 19.18
N ALA A 350 12.42 12.55 20.02
CA ALA A 350 11.82 11.27 20.41
C ALA A 350 11.45 10.36 19.20
N THR A 351 12.19 10.49 18.09
CA THR A 351 12.00 9.72 16.85
C THR A 351 13.23 8.87 16.50
N PRO A 352 13.08 7.80 15.69
CA PRO A 352 14.22 7.07 15.12
C PRO A 352 14.87 7.88 13.98
N TYR A 353 15.46 9.03 14.33
CA TYR A 353 15.93 10.06 13.39
C TYR A 353 16.90 9.51 12.33
N PHE A 354 17.90 8.74 12.75
CA PHE A 354 18.89 8.15 11.84
C PHE A 354 18.24 7.20 10.83
N THR A 355 17.38 6.30 11.31
CA THR A 355 16.65 5.34 10.46
C THR A 355 15.74 6.05 9.48
N THR A 356 15.06 7.10 9.93
CA THR A 356 14.13 7.89 9.10
C THR A 356 14.87 8.52 7.92
N TRP A 357 16.02 9.16 8.15
CA TRP A 357 16.82 9.73 7.07
C TRP A 357 17.47 8.68 6.16
N LEU A 358 18.00 7.59 6.73
CA LEU A 358 18.62 6.52 5.95
C LEU A 358 17.63 5.92 4.94
N VAL A 359 16.43 5.61 5.43
CA VAL A 359 15.35 5.01 4.64
C VAL A 359 14.77 6.05 3.67
N GLY A 360 14.51 7.27 4.14
CA GLY A 360 13.95 8.36 3.34
C GLY A 360 14.84 8.73 2.15
N ILE A 361 16.17 8.81 2.35
CA ILE A 361 17.13 9.06 1.25
C ILE A 361 17.15 7.88 0.28
N PHE A 362 17.24 6.65 0.79
CA PHE A 362 17.32 5.45 -0.05
C PHE A 362 16.07 5.28 -0.93
N PHE A 363 14.88 5.34 -0.35
CA PHE A 363 13.62 5.22 -1.11
C PHE A 363 13.25 6.50 -1.86
N GLY A 364 13.73 7.66 -1.43
CA GLY A 364 13.68 8.90 -2.21
C GLY A 364 14.44 8.76 -3.52
N LEU A 365 15.66 8.24 -3.50
CA LEU A 365 16.46 7.98 -4.71
C LEU A 365 15.81 6.92 -5.61
N ILE A 366 15.22 5.88 -5.03
CA ILE A 366 14.46 4.89 -5.80
C ILE A 366 13.27 5.55 -6.51
N GLY A 367 12.49 6.40 -5.82
CA GLY A 367 11.42 7.17 -6.46
C GLY A 367 11.92 8.14 -7.53
N ALA A 368 13.15 8.63 -7.41
CA ALA A 368 13.75 9.52 -8.39
C ALA A 368 14.26 8.79 -9.66
N LEU A 369 14.69 7.54 -9.51
CA LEU A 369 15.46 6.80 -10.54
C LEU A 369 14.74 5.59 -11.12
N VAL A 370 13.66 5.12 -10.49
CA VAL A 370 12.94 3.92 -10.93
C VAL A 370 11.54 4.29 -11.46
N PRO A 371 11.16 3.82 -12.67
CA PRO A 371 9.83 4.05 -13.22
C PRO A 371 8.70 3.49 -12.34
N LEU A 372 7.54 4.16 -12.36
CA LEU A 372 6.38 3.82 -11.53
C LEU A 372 5.87 2.38 -11.76
N ASN A 373 5.84 1.91 -13.00
CA ASN A 373 5.37 0.57 -13.33
C ASN A 373 6.26 -0.52 -12.71
N VAL A 374 7.58 -0.33 -12.71
CA VAL A 374 8.52 -1.25 -12.08
C VAL A 374 8.32 -1.25 -10.56
N LEU A 375 8.16 -0.07 -9.96
CA LEU A 375 7.89 0.04 -8.52
C LEU A 375 6.58 -0.66 -8.14
N ALA A 376 5.49 -0.41 -8.87
CA ALA A 376 4.20 -1.02 -8.63
C ALA A 376 4.26 -2.56 -8.71
N GLU A 377 4.95 -3.12 -9.71
CA GLU A 377 5.11 -4.57 -9.83
C GLU A 377 5.92 -5.19 -8.67
N LEU A 378 7.03 -4.55 -8.28
CA LEU A 378 7.87 -5.00 -7.16
C LEU A 378 7.13 -4.96 -5.82
N ILE A 379 6.24 -3.99 -5.65
CA ILE A 379 5.38 -3.91 -4.46
C ILE A 379 4.35 -5.04 -4.50
N ASN A 380 3.65 -5.18 -5.63
CA ASN A 380 2.58 -6.16 -5.76
C ASN A 380 3.06 -7.59 -5.50
N ILE A 381 4.24 -7.99 -6.00
CA ILE A 381 4.75 -9.35 -5.74
C ILE A 381 4.99 -9.61 -4.25
N GLY A 382 5.53 -8.63 -3.51
CA GLY A 382 5.72 -8.71 -2.06
C GLY A 382 4.40 -8.78 -1.31
N THR A 383 3.51 -7.81 -1.55
CA THR A 383 2.21 -7.76 -0.87
C THR A 383 1.36 -9.01 -1.14
N LEU A 384 1.34 -9.51 -2.38
CA LEU A 384 0.62 -10.75 -2.74
C LEU A 384 1.20 -11.97 -2.02
N ALA A 385 2.53 -12.04 -1.87
CA ALA A 385 3.18 -13.08 -1.08
C ALA A 385 2.82 -12.96 0.42
N ALA A 386 2.84 -11.76 0.98
CA ALA A 386 2.44 -11.49 2.35
C ALA A 386 0.97 -11.87 2.62
N PHE A 387 0.05 -11.54 1.70
CA PHE A 387 -1.37 -11.88 1.82
C PHE A 387 -1.63 -13.38 1.68
N SER A 388 -0.87 -14.06 0.82
CA SER A 388 -0.88 -15.52 0.73
C SER A 388 -0.46 -16.14 2.06
N MET A 389 0.61 -15.63 2.67
CA MET A 389 1.11 -16.10 3.96
C MET A 389 0.11 -15.86 5.10
N VAL A 390 -0.55 -14.69 5.16
CA VAL A 390 -1.63 -14.41 6.12
C VAL A 390 -2.76 -15.41 5.98
N SER A 391 -3.18 -15.68 4.74
CA SER A 391 -4.29 -16.58 4.47
C SER A 391 -3.97 -18.01 4.93
N ILE A 392 -2.74 -18.47 4.71
CA ILE A 392 -2.22 -19.74 5.25
C ILE A 392 -2.17 -19.71 6.78
N ALA A 393 -1.71 -18.60 7.37
CA ALA A 393 -1.61 -18.46 8.81
C ALA A 393 -2.98 -18.56 9.51
N VAL A 394 -4.09 -18.13 8.89
CA VAL A 394 -5.44 -18.26 9.48
C VAL A 394 -5.82 -19.74 9.59
N LEU A 395 -5.53 -20.52 8.54
CA LEU A 395 -5.79 -21.96 8.53
C LEU A 395 -5.00 -22.67 9.63
N ILE A 396 -3.75 -22.26 9.85
CA ILE A 396 -2.89 -22.81 10.89
C ILE A 396 -3.36 -22.37 12.29
N LEU A 397 -3.76 -21.10 12.46
CA LEU A 397 -4.26 -20.57 13.73
C LEU A 397 -5.50 -21.35 14.20
N ARG A 398 -6.44 -21.64 13.29
CA ARG A 398 -7.65 -22.42 13.64
C ARG A 398 -7.37 -23.84 14.09
N ARG A 399 -6.27 -24.45 13.64
CA ARG A 399 -5.87 -25.79 14.07
C ARG A 399 -5.03 -25.79 15.35
N THR A 400 -4.16 -24.80 15.51
CA THR A 400 -3.19 -24.75 16.61
C THR A 400 -3.74 -24.10 17.88
N HIS A 401 -4.66 -23.15 17.75
CA HIS A 401 -5.27 -22.42 18.87
C HIS A 401 -6.80 -22.32 18.67
N PRO A 402 -7.53 -23.45 18.60
CA PRO A 402 -8.97 -23.46 18.39
C PRO A 402 -9.75 -22.71 19.49
N GLU A 403 -9.24 -22.68 20.71
CA GLU A 403 -9.83 -22.09 21.91
C GLU A 403 -9.89 -20.56 21.91
N LEU A 404 -9.09 -19.88 21.08
CA LEU A 404 -9.05 -18.41 21.09
C LEU A 404 -10.41 -17.78 20.73
N PRO A 405 -10.85 -16.75 21.48
CA PRO A 405 -12.11 -16.06 21.20
C PRO A 405 -11.98 -15.22 19.92
N ARG A 406 -12.86 -15.50 18.95
CA ARG A 406 -12.89 -14.82 17.64
C ARG A 406 -14.18 -14.04 17.52
N ALA A 407 -14.11 -12.71 17.61
CA ALA A 407 -15.30 -11.86 17.44
C ALA A 407 -15.72 -11.76 15.97
N PHE A 408 -14.74 -11.72 15.06
CA PHE A 408 -14.94 -11.92 13.63
C PHE A 408 -14.33 -13.26 13.19
N ARG A 409 -15.07 -14.04 12.41
CA ARG A 409 -14.61 -15.29 11.81
C ARG A 409 -14.68 -15.15 10.30
N CYS A 410 -13.58 -15.44 9.62
CA CYS A 410 -13.53 -15.52 8.17
C CYS A 410 -14.60 -16.55 7.71
N PRO A 411 -15.53 -16.15 6.82
CA PRO A 411 -16.58 -17.03 6.34
C PRO A 411 -15.99 -18.15 5.47
N GLY A 412 -16.66 -19.30 5.43
CA GLY A 412 -16.33 -20.36 4.46
C GLY A 412 -14.92 -20.95 4.58
N VAL A 413 -14.27 -20.95 5.75
CA VAL A 413 -13.00 -21.65 5.95
C VAL A 413 -13.19 -23.16 5.84
N PRO A 414 -12.32 -23.90 5.11
CA PRO A 414 -11.03 -23.46 4.54
C PRO A 414 -11.09 -22.85 3.14
N VAL A 415 -12.25 -22.82 2.49
CA VAL A 415 -12.43 -22.39 1.09
C VAL A 415 -11.96 -20.94 0.88
N VAL A 416 -12.42 -19.98 1.68
CA VAL A 416 -12.07 -18.55 1.46
C VAL A 416 -10.56 -18.28 1.58
N PRO A 417 -9.85 -18.74 2.63
CA PRO A 417 -8.39 -18.58 2.67
C PRO A 417 -7.65 -19.31 1.53
N VAL A 418 -8.15 -20.46 1.07
CA VAL A 418 -7.55 -21.17 -0.09
C VAL A 418 -7.77 -20.36 -1.38
N LEU A 419 -8.95 -19.77 -1.57
CA LEU A 419 -9.21 -18.87 -2.69
C LEU A 419 -8.36 -17.60 -2.62
N ALA A 420 -8.11 -17.06 -1.42
CA ALA A 420 -7.17 -15.96 -1.24
C ALA A 420 -5.77 -16.33 -1.76
N VAL A 421 -5.21 -17.45 -1.30
CA VAL A 421 -3.91 -17.94 -1.76
C VAL A 421 -3.90 -18.17 -3.27
N ALA A 422 -4.91 -18.86 -3.80
CA ALA A 422 -5.00 -19.17 -5.23
C ALA A 422 -5.08 -17.90 -6.09
N SER A 423 -5.90 -16.93 -5.70
CA SER A 423 -6.03 -15.65 -6.40
C SER A 423 -4.76 -14.80 -6.32
N CYS A 424 -4.09 -14.77 -5.16
CA CYS A 424 -2.82 -14.05 -5.03
C CYS A 424 -1.72 -14.67 -5.90
N LEU A 425 -1.54 -16.00 -5.85
CA LEU A 425 -0.57 -16.70 -6.69
C LEU A 425 -0.87 -16.54 -8.18
N PHE A 426 -2.16 -16.53 -8.57
CA PHE A 426 -2.57 -16.27 -9.94
C PHE A 426 -2.17 -14.87 -10.40
N LEU A 427 -2.39 -13.83 -9.58
CA LEU A 427 -1.95 -12.47 -9.92
C LEU A 427 -0.41 -12.36 -9.96
N MET A 428 0.31 -13.02 -9.04
CA MET A 428 1.77 -13.06 -9.07
C MET A 428 2.31 -13.70 -10.36
N ALA A 429 1.64 -14.74 -10.87
CA ALA A 429 2.02 -15.39 -12.13
C ALA A 429 1.83 -14.49 -13.36
N ASN A 430 1.04 -13.41 -13.25
CA ASN A 430 0.83 -12.42 -14.30
C ASN A 430 1.78 -11.20 -14.20
N LEU A 431 2.72 -11.20 -13.25
CA LEU A 431 3.77 -10.18 -13.15
C LEU A 431 4.98 -10.54 -14.03
N GLN A 432 5.84 -9.55 -14.32
CA GLN A 432 7.02 -9.77 -15.17
C GLN A 432 8.03 -10.73 -14.54
N ALA A 433 8.75 -11.47 -15.39
CA ALA A 433 9.81 -12.38 -14.94
C ALA A 433 10.94 -11.65 -14.17
N MET A 434 11.26 -10.42 -14.55
CA MET A 434 12.23 -9.59 -13.83
C MET A 434 11.79 -9.28 -12.40
N THR A 435 10.49 -9.09 -12.18
CA THR A 435 9.89 -8.87 -10.85
C THR A 435 10.07 -10.11 -9.97
N TRP A 436 9.90 -11.31 -10.52
CA TRP A 436 10.21 -12.57 -9.83
C TRP A 436 11.68 -12.72 -9.45
N ILE A 437 12.59 -12.41 -10.38
CA ILE A 437 14.03 -12.47 -10.11
C ILE A 437 14.39 -11.52 -8.97
N ALA A 438 13.94 -10.27 -9.03
CA ALA A 438 14.20 -9.28 -7.99
C ALA A 438 13.64 -9.73 -6.62
N PHE A 439 12.43 -10.26 -6.59
CA PHE A 439 11.79 -10.77 -5.37
C PHE A 439 12.57 -11.95 -4.76
N VAL A 440 12.95 -12.94 -5.56
CA VAL A 440 13.73 -14.10 -5.09
C VAL A 440 15.09 -13.65 -4.57
N VAL A 441 15.78 -12.76 -5.27
CA VAL A 441 17.06 -12.19 -4.82
C VAL A 441 16.90 -11.49 -3.48
N TRP A 442 15.85 -10.69 -3.31
CA TRP A 442 15.55 -10.01 -2.04
C TRP A 442 15.32 -10.99 -0.89
N LEU A 443 14.54 -12.06 -1.12
CA LEU A 443 14.31 -13.10 -0.13
C LEU A 443 15.60 -13.86 0.23
N VAL A 444 16.44 -14.16 -0.75
CA VAL A 444 17.74 -14.82 -0.53
C VAL A 444 18.65 -13.95 0.33
N ILE A 445 18.72 -12.63 0.05
CA ILE A 445 19.46 -11.67 0.89
C ILE A 445 18.91 -11.68 2.32
N GLY A 446 17.58 -11.63 2.48
CA GLY A 446 16.93 -11.67 3.78
C GLY A 446 17.25 -12.96 4.56
N LEU A 447 17.21 -14.11 3.90
CA LEU A 447 17.57 -15.40 4.51
C LEU A 447 19.06 -15.44 4.90
N ALA A 448 19.96 -14.93 4.06
CA ALA A 448 21.38 -14.84 4.38
C ALA A 448 21.60 -13.99 5.64
N ILE A 449 20.97 -12.81 5.73
CA ILE A 449 21.03 -11.94 6.91
C ILE A 449 20.46 -12.64 8.15
N TYR A 450 19.37 -13.40 8.00
CA TYR A 450 18.79 -14.15 9.11
C TYR A 450 19.77 -15.17 9.70
N PHE A 451 20.36 -16.02 8.85
CA PHE A 451 21.24 -17.09 9.30
C PHE A 451 22.60 -16.56 9.79
N CYS A 452 23.11 -15.47 9.20
CA CYS A 452 24.38 -14.87 9.59
C CYS A 452 24.27 -13.97 10.84
N TYR A 453 23.18 -13.22 10.98
CA TYR A 453 23.04 -12.18 12.01
C TYR A 453 21.82 -12.40 12.93
N ALA A 454 20.61 -12.38 12.37
CA ALA A 454 19.39 -12.26 13.16
C ALA A 454 19.20 -13.44 14.13
N ARG A 455 19.48 -14.67 13.69
CA ARG A 455 19.35 -15.89 14.51
C ARG A 455 20.20 -15.86 15.78
N ARG A 456 21.37 -15.22 15.74
CA ARG A 456 22.30 -15.11 16.88
C ARG A 456 21.95 -13.95 17.81
N ASN A 457 21.27 -12.92 17.30
CA ASN A 457 20.97 -11.68 18.02
C ASN A 457 19.50 -11.55 18.46
N SER A 458 18.62 -12.44 17.99
CA SER A 458 17.22 -12.54 18.41
C SER A 458 17.11 -12.58 19.94
N LYS A 459 16.40 -11.61 20.51
CA LYS A 459 16.20 -11.50 21.96
C LYS A 459 15.35 -12.65 22.50
N LEU A 460 14.33 -13.06 21.76
CA LEU A 460 13.54 -14.26 22.04
C LEU A 460 14.44 -15.50 22.04
N GLY A 461 15.37 -15.58 21.09
CA GLY A 461 16.35 -16.66 21.03
C GLY A 461 17.33 -16.72 22.19
N ARG A 462 17.52 -15.59 22.88
CA ARG A 462 18.37 -15.45 24.07
C ARG A 462 17.57 -15.48 25.40
N GLY A 463 16.25 -15.68 25.35
CA GLY A 463 15.39 -15.73 26.54
C GLY A 463 15.17 -14.37 27.22
N MET A 464 15.32 -13.26 26.48
CA MET A 464 15.18 -11.89 27.00
C MET A 464 13.80 -11.25 26.69
N GLN A 465 12.84 -12.02 26.16
CA GLN A 465 11.50 -11.56 25.75
C GLN A 465 10.44 -12.63 25.93
#